data_AF-A0A443Z2A2-F1
#
_entry.id   AF-A0A443Z2A2-F1
#
_cell.length_a   1.000
_cell.length_b   1.000
_cell.length_c   1.000
_cell.angle_alpha   90.00
_cell.angle_beta   90.00
_cell.angle_gamma   90.00
#
_symmetry.space_group_name_H-M   'P 1'
#
loop_
_entity.id
_entity.type
_entity.pdbx_description
1 polymer ?
#
loop_
_entity_poly.entity_id
_entity_poly.type
_entity_poly.pdbx_seq_one_letter_code
_entity_poly.pdbx_strand_id
1 'polypeptide(L)'
;MQKFSEFKFISTYNIAAGVREKIISNEPEEYISDFFEPRYQEQQYLKPSKTTLLHDYIEQEFSLGIEYMTKHLAYEESIEELVFYLDNYRVPYLSYAEFLSEHNYYTDAEPDEFQYEYSLFLEKLVIQKISPFISDEVFSILFRDRKLLMEFNKLLAETVVKIKFVDFPKLLAKDGFVIRCSYWPEWVRRALMYRDQGSCAICLNDISGLLKVNFDKAIDHIVPLKLGGTNDITNLQILCEACNLKKLDHTIQTSEMYSRYF
;
A
#
# COMPACT_ATOMS: atom_id res chain seq x y z
N MET A 1 -7.21 4.09 20.35
CA MET A 1 -6.23 3.71 19.32
C MET A 1 -5.19 2.84 19.98
N GLN A 2 -5.10 1.57 19.62
CA GLN A 2 -4.00 0.71 20.06
C GLN A 2 -2.69 1.33 19.55
N LYS A 3 -1.73 1.58 20.45
CA LYS A 3 -0.43 2.18 20.10
C LYS A 3 0.52 1.19 19.43
N PHE A 4 0.20 -0.10 19.50
CA PHE A 4 1.02 -1.20 19.05
C PHE A 4 0.09 -2.31 18.52
N SER A 5 0.50 -2.93 17.42
CA SER A 5 -0.08 -4.13 16.85
C SER A 5 0.97 -5.24 16.87
N GLU A 6 0.53 -6.47 17.08
CA GLU A 6 1.39 -7.64 16.87
C GLU A 6 1.35 -7.97 15.38
N PHE A 7 2.50 -8.02 14.72
CA PHE A 7 2.63 -8.46 13.34
C PHE A 7 2.96 -9.96 13.31
N LYS A 8 2.28 -10.71 12.44
CA LYS A 8 2.41 -12.16 12.33
C LYS A 8 3.46 -12.59 11.32
N PHE A 9 3.70 -11.78 10.28
CA PHE A 9 4.73 -11.99 9.26
C PHE A 9 4.66 -13.35 8.53
N ILE A 10 3.46 -13.91 8.38
CA ILE A 10 3.28 -15.27 7.86
C ILE A 10 3.65 -15.35 6.37
N SER A 11 3.02 -14.50 5.55
CA SER A 11 3.26 -14.38 4.11
C SER A 11 3.79 -13.01 3.72
N THR A 12 3.96 -12.12 4.70
CA THR A 12 4.28 -10.70 4.52
C THR A 12 5.54 -10.48 3.68
N TYR A 13 6.62 -11.24 3.90
CA TYR A 13 7.84 -11.09 3.11
C TYR A 13 7.67 -11.52 1.65
N ASN A 14 6.91 -12.58 1.40
CA ASN A 14 6.64 -13.06 0.04
C ASN A 14 5.77 -12.07 -0.72
N ILE A 15 4.72 -11.55 -0.07
CA ILE A 15 3.85 -10.52 -0.65
C ILE A 15 4.64 -9.23 -0.89
N ALA A 16 5.45 -8.80 0.08
CA ALA A 16 6.32 -7.63 -0.08
C ALA A 16 7.28 -7.78 -1.27
N ALA A 17 7.88 -8.96 -1.44
CA ALA A 17 8.75 -9.25 -2.58
C ALA A 17 7.99 -9.19 -3.91
N GLY A 18 6.82 -9.83 -3.99
CA GLY A 18 5.98 -9.81 -5.20
C GLY A 18 5.49 -8.41 -5.58
N VAL A 19 4.96 -7.66 -4.61
CA VAL A 19 4.54 -6.25 -4.80
C VAL A 19 5.71 -5.40 -5.30
N ARG A 20 6.88 -5.55 -4.68
CA ARG A 20 8.09 -4.83 -5.09
C ARG A 20 8.52 -5.20 -6.51
N GLU A 21 8.52 -6.48 -6.84
CA GLU A 21 8.91 -6.97 -8.17
C GLU A 21 7.99 -6.39 -9.23
N LYS A 22 6.66 -6.48 -9.06
CA LYS A 22 5.66 -5.92 -9.99
C LYS A 22 5.84 -4.41 -10.20
N ILE A 23 6.02 -3.65 -9.12
CA ILE A 23 6.20 -2.19 -9.20
C ILE A 23 7.49 -1.82 -9.95
N ILE A 24 8.59 -2.57 -9.73
CA ILE A 24 9.91 -2.24 -10.29
C ILE A 24 10.09 -2.78 -11.71
N SER A 25 9.56 -3.97 -12.01
CA SER A 25 9.63 -4.55 -13.35
C SER A 25 8.86 -3.70 -14.35
N ASN A 26 7.87 -2.93 -13.88
CA ASN A 26 6.99 -2.11 -14.70
C ASN A 26 6.36 -2.96 -15.81
N GLU A 27 6.10 -4.23 -15.50
CA GLU A 27 5.40 -5.10 -16.44
C GLU A 27 3.99 -4.55 -16.62
N PRO A 28 3.58 -4.24 -17.86
CA PRO A 28 2.30 -3.64 -18.14
C PRO A 28 1.20 -4.69 -17.93
N GLU A 29 0.86 -4.97 -16.68
CA GLU A 29 -0.42 -5.57 -16.37
C GLU A 29 -1.46 -4.50 -16.70
N GLU A 30 -2.32 -4.80 -17.68
CA GLU A 30 -3.34 -3.92 -18.26
C GLU A 30 -4.26 -3.28 -17.19
N TYR A 31 -4.27 -3.84 -15.98
CA TYR A 31 -5.14 -3.49 -14.87
C TYR A 31 -4.53 -2.54 -13.82
N ILE A 32 -3.20 -2.31 -13.83
CA ILE A 32 -2.56 -1.42 -12.84
C ILE A 32 -3.07 0.02 -13.00
N SER A 33 -3.29 0.48 -14.24
CA SER A 33 -3.83 1.82 -14.48
C SER A 33 -5.26 1.99 -13.99
N ASP A 34 -6.08 0.94 -14.07
CA ASP A 34 -7.48 0.95 -13.64
C ASP A 34 -7.58 1.05 -12.11
N PHE A 35 -6.66 0.40 -11.39
CA PHE A 35 -6.57 0.52 -9.94
C PHE A 35 -6.28 1.95 -9.49
N PHE A 36 -5.44 2.67 -10.24
CA PHE A 36 -5.04 4.04 -9.93
C PHE A 36 -6.04 5.11 -10.40
N GLU A 37 -7.21 4.73 -10.92
CA GLU A 37 -8.24 5.72 -11.20
C GLU A 37 -8.83 6.28 -9.89
N PRO A 38 -8.89 7.62 -9.71
CA PRO A 38 -9.28 8.20 -8.42
C PRO A 38 -10.71 7.92 -7.93
N ARG A 39 -11.56 7.23 -8.71
CA ARG A 39 -12.99 7.01 -8.43
C ARG A 39 -13.24 6.37 -7.07
N TYR A 40 -12.27 5.63 -6.52
CA TYR A 40 -12.39 4.93 -5.24
C TYR A 40 -11.55 5.55 -4.10
N GLN A 41 -10.64 6.48 -4.39
CA GLN A 41 -9.50 6.81 -3.51
C GLN A 41 -9.23 8.31 -3.35
N GLU A 42 -10.16 9.20 -3.75
CA GLU A 42 -9.95 10.65 -3.87
C GLU A 42 -9.26 11.32 -2.66
N GLN A 43 -9.51 10.81 -1.44
CA GLN A 43 -8.96 11.39 -0.22
C GLN A 43 -7.43 11.24 -0.10
N GLN A 44 -6.85 10.09 -0.47
CA GLN A 44 -5.41 9.84 -0.34
C GLN A 44 -4.61 10.68 -1.32
N TYR A 45 -5.18 10.97 -2.49
CA TYR A 45 -4.55 11.86 -3.47
C TYR A 45 -4.45 13.31 -2.93
N LEU A 46 -5.47 13.78 -2.22
CA LEU A 46 -5.57 15.17 -1.74
C LEU A 46 -4.74 15.46 -0.49
N LYS A 47 -4.59 14.48 0.40
CA LYS A 47 -3.91 14.68 1.68
C LYS A 47 -3.36 13.35 2.21
N PRO A 48 -2.33 13.39 3.06
CA PRO A 48 -1.74 12.19 3.62
C PRO A 48 -2.77 11.46 4.50
N SER A 49 -2.87 10.15 4.28
CA SER A 49 -3.71 9.22 5.02
C SER A 49 -2.85 8.15 5.69
N LYS A 50 -3.36 7.52 6.75
CA LYS A 50 -2.69 6.38 7.38
C LYS A 50 -2.86 5.10 6.55
N THR A 51 -4.04 4.92 5.97
CA THR A 51 -4.30 3.95 4.90
C THR A 51 -3.96 4.65 3.59
N THR A 52 -2.85 4.28 2.97
CA THR A 52 -2.28 4.93 1.78
C THR A 52 -2.71 4.23 0.50
N LEU A 53 -2.48 4.84 -0.65
CA LEU A 53 -2.69 4.16 -1.95
C LEU A 53 -1.88 2.86 -2.07
N LEU A 54 -0.72 2.78 -1.41
CA LEU A 54 0.07 1.55 -1.36
C LEU A 54 -0.60 0.48 -0.48
N HIS A 55 -1.31 0.84 0.59
CA HIS A 55 -2.09 -0.14 1.37
C HIS A 55 -3.18 -0.75 0.49
N ASP A 56 -3.93 0.08 -0.23
CA ASP A 56 -5.00 -0.37 -1.11
C ASP A 56 -4.44 -1.29 -2.22
N TYR A 57 -3.26 -0.96 -2.77
CA TYR A 57 -2.60 -1.78 -3.78
C TYR A 57 -2.17 -3.14 -3.20
N ILE A 58 -1.60 -3.15 -2.00
CA ILE A 58 -1.23 -4.40 -1.32
C ILE A 58 -2.47 -5.26 -1.04
N GLU A 59 -3.58 -4.68 -0.59
CA GLU A 59 -4.83 -5.42 -0.34
C GLU A 59 -5.37 -6.05 -1.63
N GLN A 60 -5.30 -5.33 -2.76
CA GLN A 60 -5.66 -5.87 -4.05
C GLN A 60 -4.75 -7.04 -4.46
N GLU A 61 -3.44 -6.86 -4.39
CA GLU A 61 -2.47 -7.92 -4.75
C GLU A 61 -2.64 -9.16 -3.87
N PHE A 62 -2.90 -8.98 -2.57
CA PHE A 62 -3.21 -10.08 -1.68
C PHE A 62 -4.50 -10.78 -2.08
N SER A 63 -5.57 -10.02 -2.37
CA SER A 63 -6.86 -10.58 -2.79
C SER A 63 -6.76 -11.37 -4.09
N LEU A 64 -6.07 -10.83 -5.10
CA LEU A 64 -5.79 -11.50 -6.36
C LEU A 64 -4.95 -12.77 -6.15
N GLY A 65 -3.97 -12.73 -5.24
CA GLY A 65 -3.19 -13.91 -4.86
C GLY A 65 -4.03 -15.01 -4.23
N ILE A 66 -4.95 -14.65 -3.34
CA ILE A 66 -5.91 -15.59 -2.73
C ILE A 66 -6.83 -16.19 -3.80
N GLU A 67 -7.47 -15.35 -4.63
CA GLU A 67 -8.35 -15.82 -5.71
C GLU A 67 -7.62 -16.72 -6.72
N TYR A 68 -6.36 -16.39 -7.03
CA TYR A 68 -5.54 -17.21 -7.91
C TYR A 68 -5.28 -18.58 -7.26
N MET A 69 -4.86 -18.60 -6.00
CA MET A 69 -4.61 -19.82 -5.25
C MET A 69 -5.86 -20.72 -5.19
N THR A 70 -7.01 -20.18 -4.82
CA THR A 70 -8.26 -20.97 -4.70
C THR A 70 -8.77 -21.49 -6.04
N LYS A 71 -8.49 -20.81 -7.16
CA LYS A 71 -8.84 -21.27 -8.51
C LYS A 71 -7.92 -22.38 -9.05
N HIS A 72 -6.69 -22.50 -8.54
CA HIS A 72 -5.67 -23.39 -9.11
C HIS A 72 -5.29 -24.56 -8.20
N LEU A 73 -5.65 -24.52 -6.92
CA LEU A 73 -5.46 -25.62 -5.98
C LEU A 73 -6.70 -26.52 -5.90
N ALA A 74 -6.50 -27.75 -5.42
CA ALA A 74 -7.62 -28.60 -5.00
C ALA A 74 -8.32 -27.98 -3.79
N TYR A 75 -9.62 -28.25 -3.61
CA TYR A 75 -10.41 -27.63 -2.53
C TYR A 75 -9.85 -27.92 -1.14
N GLU A 76 -9.37 -29.14 -0.90
CA GLU A 76 -8.75 -29.50 0.39
C GLU A 76 -7.53 -28.62 0.68
N GLU A 77 -6.64 -28.45 -0.30
CA GLU A 77 -5.43 -27.63 -0.18
C GLU A 77 -5.76 -26.14 -0.03
N SER A 78 -6.73 -25.62 -0.81
CA SER A 78 -7.13 -24.22 -0.70
C SER A 78 -7.79 -23.91 0.65
N ILE A 79 -8.63 -24.82 1.16
CA ILE A 79 -9.26 -24.69 2.47
C ILE A 79 -8.19 -24.69 3.58
N GLU A 80 -7.21 -25.58 3.51
CA GLU A 80 -6.10 -25.63 4.48
C GLU A 80 -5.33 -24.30 4.53
N GLU A 81 -4.98 -23.73 3.37
CA GLU A 81 -4.31 -22.43 3.28
C GLU A 81 -5.17 -21.28 3.83
N LEU A 82 -6.46 -21.24 3.50
CA LEU A 82 -7.37 -20.20 4.00
C LEU A 82 -7.57 -20.29 5.52
N VAL A 83 -7.72 -21.50 6.05
CA VAL A 83 -7.80 -21.74 7.51
C VAL A 83 -6.50 -21.33 8.19
N PHE A 84 -5.35 -21.62 7.59
CA PHE A 84 -4.06 -21.22 8.13
C PHE A 84 -3.96 -19.69 8.32
N TYR A 85 -4.46 -18.89 7.37
CA TYR A 85 -4.57 -17.44 7.57
C TYR A 85 -5.49 -17.09 8.74
N LEU A 86 -6.70 -17.65 8.77
CA LEU A 86 -7.70 -17.33 9.79
C LEU A 86 -7.22 -17.66 11.21
N ASP A 87 -6.58 -18.82 11.40
CA ASP A 87 -6.07 -19.28 12.68
C ASP A 87 -4.95 -18.38 13.20
N ASN A 88 -3.96 -18.05 12.37
CA ASN A 88 -2.83 -17.25 12.81
C ASN A 88 -3.21 -15.80 13.15
N TYR A 89 -4.21 -15.25 12.45
CA TYR A 89 -4.77 -13.93 12.76
C TYR A 89 -5.92 -14.00 13.77
N ARG A 90 -6.27 -15.20 14.26
CA ARG A 90 -7.34 -15.45 15.24
C ARG A 90 -8.69 -14.88 14.81
N VAL A 91 -9.00 -14.99 13.51
CA VAL A 91 -10.30 -14.62 12.96
C VAL A 91 -11.24 -15.81 13.12
N PRO A 92 -12.36 -15.68 13.84
CA PRO A 92 -13.31 -16.78 13.99
C PRO A 92 -13.99 -17.07 12.66
N TYR A 93 -14.18 -18.35 12.37
CA TYR A 93 -14.86 -18.86 11.18
C TYR A 93 -15.71 -20.09 11.57
N LEU A 94 -16.71 -20.41 10.75
CA LEU A 94 -17.51 -21.62 10.92
C LEU A 94 -16.67 -22.83 10.48
N SER A 95 -16.63 -23.88 11.28
CA SER A 95 -16.13 -25.18 10.80
C SER A 95 -17.00 -25.69 9.65
N TYR A 96 -16.48 -26.64 8.86
CA TYR A 96 -17.22 -27.20 7.73
C TYR A 96 -18.58 -27.77 8.16
N ALA A 97 -18.64 -28.49 9.30
CA ALA A 97 -19.88 -29.05 9.83
C ALA A 97 -20.88 -27.95 10.26
N GLU A 98 -20.40 -26.88 10.89
CA GLU A 98 -21.25 -25.74 11.27
C GLU A 98 -21.77 -25.00 10.04
N PHE A 99 -20.91 -24.76 9.04
CA PHE A 99 -21.28 -24.13 7.77
C PHE A 99 -22.40 -24.89 7.06
N LEU A 100 -22.27 -26.22 6.94
CA LEU A 100 -23.30 -27.07 6.34
C LEU A 100 -24.63 -27.01 7.12
N SER A 101 -24.56 -26.97 8.45
CA SER A 101 -25.75 -26.90 9.30
C SER A 101 -26.50 -25.58 9.16
N GLU A 102 -25.79 -24.46 8.99
CA GLU A 102 -26.41 -23.12 8.90
C GLU A 102 -27.07 -22.88 7.54
N HIS A 103 -26.56 -23.49 6.48
CA HIS A 103 -27.04 -23.25 5.12
C HIS A 103 -28.16 -24.21 4.68
N ASN A 104 -28.64 -25.08 5.59
CA ASN A 104 -29.72 -26.06 5.33
C ASN A 104 -29.51 -26.88 4.05
N TYR A 105 -28.27 -27.28 3.78
CA TYR A 105 -27.99 -28.14 2.63
C TYR A 105 -28.63 -29.51 2.85
N TYR A 106 -29.66 -29.82 2.04
CA TYR A 106 -30.26 -31.15 1.96
C TYR A 106 -29.41 -32.03 1.03
N THR A 107 -29.46 -33.34 1.27
CA THR A 107 -28.52 -34.40 0.89
C THR A 107 -28.33 -34.72 -0.60
N ASP A 108 -28.82 -33.85 -1.49
CA ASP A 108 -28.88 -34.13 -2.94
C ASP A 108 -27.80 -33.40 -3.76
N ALA A 109 -26.97 -32.55 -3.14
CA ALA A 109 -25.82 -31.92 -3.80
C ALA A 109 -24.58 -32.83 -3.75
N GLU A 110 -23.75 -32.75 -4.79
CA GLU A 110 -22.53 -33.54 -4.89
C GLU A 110 -21.48 -33.05 -3.87
N PRO A 111 -20.66 -33.95 -3.28
CA PRO A 111 -19.66 -33.58 -2.27
C PRO A 111 -18.75 -32.40 -2.66
N ASP A 112 -18.40 -32.29 -3.94
CA ASP A 112 -17.53 -31.24 -4.48
C ASP A 112 -18.20 -29.85 -4.49
N GLU A 113 -19.53 -29.79 -4.61
CA GLU A 113 -20.28 -28.52 -4.61
C GLU A 113 -20.23 -27.85 -3.23
N PHE A 114 -20.37 -28.64 -2.18
CA PHE A 114 -20.27 -28.14 -0.80
C PHE A 114 -18.86 -27.67 -0.44
N GLN A 115 -17.82 -28.36 -0.92
CA GLN A 115 -16.44 -27.95 -0.69
C GLN A 115 -16.13 -26.62 -1.40
N TYR A 116 -16.62 -26.46 -2.63
CA TYR A 116 -16.50 -25.21 -3.37
C TYR A 116 -17.16 -24.04 -2.64
N GLU A 117 -18.41 -24.19 -2.20
CA GLU A 117 -19.12 -23.14 -1.47
C GLU A 117 -18.44 -22.78 -0.13
N TYR A 118 -17.92 -23.78 0.58
CA TYR A 118 -17.17 -23.53 1.81
C TYR A 118 -15.84 -22.82 1.53
N SER A 119 -15.11 -23.22 0.48
CA SER A 119 -13.89 -22.54 0.05
C SER A 119 -14.17 -21.07 -0.30
N LEU A 120 -15.26 -20.78 -1.02
CA LEU A 120 -15.69 -19.40 -1.33
C LEU A 120 -16.05 -18.60 -0.08
N PHE A 121 -16.71 -19.23 0.89
CA PHE A 121 -17.03 -18.61 2.17
C PHE A 121 -15.76 -18.20 2.92
N LEU A 122 -14.78 -19.11 3.03
CA LEU A 122 -13.50 -18.84 3.69
C LEU A 122 -12.67 -17.81 2.92
N GLU A 123 -12.62 -17.90 1.59
CA GLU A 123 -11.95 -16.93 0.70
C GLU A 123 -12.44 -15.51 0.99
N LYS A 124 -13.75 -15.31 0.94
CA LYS A 124 -14.37 -14.02 1.23
C LYS A 124 -14.04 -13.53 2.64
N LEU A 125 -14.02 -14.44 3.62
CA LEU A 125 -13.69 -14.09 4.99
C LEU A 125 -12.23 -13.65 5.12
N VAL A 126 -11.29 -14.37 4.49
CA VAL A 126 -9.87 -14.02 4.44
C VAL A 126 -9.68 -12.65 3.77
N ILE A 127 -10.23 -12.45 2.58
CA ILE A 127 -10.11 -11.17 1.86
C ILE A 127 -10.68 -10.00 2.69
N GLN A 128 -11.80 -10.20 3.40
CA GLN A 128 -12.43 -9.11 4.15
C GLN A 128 -11.81 -8.85 5.53
N LYS A 129 -11.29 -9.89 6.19
CA LYS A 129 -10.84 -9.80 7.58
C LYS A 129 -9.32 -9.79 7.73
N ILE A 130 -8.59 -10.36 6.78
CA ILE A 130 -7.14 -10.55 6.86
C ILE A 130 -6.39 -9.48 6.06
N SER A 131 -6.91 -9.05 4.91
CA SER A 131 -6.24 -8.08 4.03
C SER A 131 -5.75 -6.82 4.76
N PRO A 132 -6.51 -6.19 5.69
CA PRO A 132 -6.01 -5.01 6.40
C PRO A 132 -4.77 -5.28 7.27
N PHE A 133 -4.69 -6.47 7.89
CA PHE A 133 -3.53 -6.86 8.70
C PHE A 133 -2.31 -7.11 7.82
N ILE A 134 -2.49 -7.87 6.74
CA ILE A 134 -1.43 -8.14 5.75
C ILE A 134 -0.93 -6.84 5.15
N SER A 135 -1.84 -5.93 4.80
CA SER A 135 -1.51 -4.62 4.22
C SER A 135 -0.64 -3.78 5.14
N ASP A 136 -1.02 -3.63 6.42
CA ASP A 136 -0.22 -2.91 7.42
C ASP A 136 1.18 -3.54 7.60
N GLU A 137 1.25 -4.88 7.65
CA GLU A 137 2.50 -5.61 7.80
C GLU A 137 3.44 -5.43 6.60
N VAL A 138 2.92 -5.61 5.38
CA VAL A 138 3.69 -5.45 4.15
C VAL A 138 4.11 -3.99 3.97
N PHE A 139 3.21 -3.04 4.23
CA PHE A 139 3.51 -1.62 4.19
C PHE A 139 4.64 -1.27 5.15
N SER A 140 4.71 -1.87 6.34
CA SER A 140 5.78 -1.60 7.31
C SER A 140 7.18 -1.94 6.78
N ILE A 141 7.27 -2.91 5.86
CA ILE A 141 8.50 -3.30 5.15
C ILE A 141 8.73 -2.34 3.97
N LEU A 142 7.73 -2.19 3.10
CA LEU A 142 7.88 -1.48 1.83
C LEU A 142 7.99 0.04 1.99
N PHE A 143 7.40 0.62 3.03
CA PHE A 143 7.43 2.06 3.26
C PHE A 143 8.85 2.59 3.45
N ARG A 144 9.82 1.75 3.83
CA ARG A 144 11.24 2.16 3.90
C ARG A 144 11.94 2.16 2.54
N ASP A 145 11.44 1.43 1.56
CA ASP A 145 12.06 1.34 0.24
C ASP A 145 11.69 2.55 -0.62
N ARG A 146 12.49 3.61 -0.54
CA ARG A 146 12.31 4.83 -1.34
C ARG A 146 12.37 4.60 -2.85
N LYS A 147 13.09 3.57 -3.31
CA LYS A 147 13.13 3.24 -4.74
C LYS A 147 11.77 2.70 -5.18
N LEU A 148 11.22 1.75 -4.42
CA LEU A 148 9.87 1.26 -4.64
C LEU A 148 8.86 2.41 -4.58
N LEU A 149 8.90 3.25 -3.53
CA LEU A 149 7.97 4.38 -3.39
C LEU A 149 8.03 5.34 -4.59
N MET A 150 9.23 5.57 -5.13
CA MET A 150 9.41 6.40 -6.33
C MET A 150 8.80 5.75 -7.57
N GLU A 151 9.05 4.46 -7.82
CA GLU A 151 8.47 3.78 -9.00
C GLU A 151 6.95 3.64 -8.87
N PHE A 152 6.45 3.29 -7.68
CA PHE A 152 5.01 3.25 -7.39
C PHE A 152 4.33 4.59 -7.70
N ASN A 153 4.94 5.71 -7.26
CA ASN A 153 4.37 7.04 -7.51
C ASN A 153 4.54 7.51 -8.96
N LYS A 154 5.46 6.94 -9.74
CA LYS A 154 5.51 7.17 -11.19
C LYS A 154 4.35 6.47 -11.90
N LEU A 155 4.03 5.24 -11.52
CA LEU A 155 2.87 4.51 -12.06
C LEU A 155 1.57 5.29 -11.79
N LEU A 156 1.38 5.75 -10.55
CA LEU A 156 0.27 6.64 -10.19
C LEU A 156 0.25 7.90 -11.06
N ALA A 157 1.40 8.52 -11.26
CA ALA A 157 1.52 9.74 -12.04
C ALA A 157 1.13 9.54 -13.52
N GLU A 158 1.43 8.39 -14.12
CA GLU A 158 1.03 8.05 -15.48
C GLU A 158 -0.50 8.01 -15.67
N THR A 159 -1.25 7.62 -14.63
CA THR A 159 -2.71 7.70 -14.62
C THR A 159 -3.17 9.14 -14.35
N VAL A 160 -2.58 9.80 -13.35
CA VAL A 160 -2.97 11.16 -12.96
C VAL A 160 -2.77 12.15 -14.12
N VAL A 161 -1.72 12.06 -14.94
CA VAL A 161 -1.55 13.02 -16.05
C VAL A 161 -2.64 12.91 -17.12
N LYS A 162 -3.37 11.78 -17.20
CA LYS A 162 -4.42 11.52 -18.20
C LYS A 162 -5.80 12.00 -17.76
N ILE A 163 -6.07 12.09 -16.46
CA ILE A 163 -7.39 12.47 -15.93
C ILE A 163 -7.69 13.96 -16.15
N LYS A 164 -8.97 14.26 -16.42
CA LYS A 164 -9.44 15.61 -16.76
C LYS A 164 -10.07 16.29 -15.57
N PHE A 165 -9.85 17.61 -15.47
CA PHE A 165 -10.45 18.44 -14.43
C PHE A 165 -11.98 18.34 -14.43
N VAL A 166 -12.60 18.23 -15.60
CA VAL A 166 -14.06 18.13 -15.75
C VAL A 166 -14.63 16.89 -15.06
N ASP A 167 -13.87 15.79 -15.02
CA ASP A 167 -14.31 14.53 -14.41
C ASP A 167 -14.09 14.55 -12.89
N PHE A 168 -13.04 15.22 -12.42
CA PHE A 168 -12.65 15.26 -11.00
C PHE A 168 -12.37 16.68 -10.47
N PRO A 169 -13.35 17.61 -10.47
CA PRO A 169 -13.13 19.02 -10.15
C PRO A 169 -12.79 19.31 -8.68
N LYS A 170 -13.07 18.35 -7.77
CA LYS A 170 -12.72 18.44 -6.36
C LYS A 170 -11.32 17.90 -6.04
N LEU A 171 -10.74 17.14 -6.97
CA LEU A 171 -9.44 16.51 -6.82
C LEU A 171 -8.33 17.32 -7.52
N LEU A 172 -8.67 17.89 -8.68
CA LEU A 172 -7.72 18.49 -9.59
C LEU A 172 -7.78 20.02 -9.54
N ALA A 173 -6.62 20.68 -9.59
CA ALA A 173 -6.53 22.13 -9.81
C ALA A 173 -6.63 22.48 -11.30
N LYS A 174 -6.24 21.54 -12.17
CA LYS A 174 -6.34 21.53 -13.64
C LYS A 174 -6.07 20.11 -14.12
N ASP A 175 -6.24 19.84 -15.42
CA ASP A 175 -5.92 18.54 -16.03
C ASP A 175 -4.60 17.97 -15.53
N GLY A 176 -4.67 16.74 -15.02
CA GLY A 176 -3.56 15.99 -14.45
C GLY A 176 -2.76 16.63 -13.32
N PHE A 177 -3.33 17.61 -12.62
CA PHE A 177 -2.67 18.28 -11.50
C PHE A 177 -3.54 18.19 -10.24
N VAL A 178 -3.15 17.32 -9.30
CA VAL A 178 -3.83 17.17 -8.01
C VAL A 178 -3.69 18.45 -7.18
N ILE A 179 -4.78 18.85 -6.50
CA ILE A 179 -4.78 20.01 -5.61
C ILE A 179 -3.70 19.82 -4.54
N ARG A 180 -2.84 20.83 -4.36
CA ARG A 180 -1.76 20.80 -3.37
C ARG A 180 -2.34 20.80 -1.96
N CYS A 181 -1.86 19.88 -1.12
CA CYS A 181 -2.17 19.91 0.30
C CYS A 181 -1.58 21.17 0.96
N SER A 182 -2.40 21.92 1.69
CA SER A 182 -1.99 23.19 2.32
C SER A 182 -1.26 23.02 3.65
N TYR A 183 -1.36 21.85 4.28
CA TYR A 183 -0.83 21.57 5.61
C TYR A 183 -0.42 20.11 5.76
N TRP A 184 0.79 19.88 6.26
CA TRP A 184 1.26 18.55 6.64
C TRP A 184 1.04 18.31 8.14
N PRO A 185 0.20 17.34 8.53
CA PRO A 185 0.04 16.97 9.93
C PRO A 185 1.35 16.54 10.58
N GLU A 186 1.52 16.82 11.88
CA GLU A 186 2.73 16.47 12.63
C GLU A 186 3.07 14.96 12.60
N TRP A 187 2.08 14.09 12.46
CA TRP A 187 2.32 12.65 12.33
C TRP A 187 3.06 12.28 11.03
N VAL A 188 2.84 13.04 9.94
CA VAL A 188 3.51 12.83 8.65
C VAL A 188 4.99 13.12 8.80
N ARG A 189 5.32 14.26 9.41
CA ARG A 189 6.71 14.63 9.69
C ARG A 189 7.40 13.56 10.52
N ARG A 190 6.76 13.07 11.59
CA ARG A 190 7.31 12.00 12.43
C ARG A 190 7.49 10.68 11.66
N ALA A 191 6.53 10.30 10.83
CA ALA A 191 6.62 9.09 10.01
C ALA A 191 7.78 9.15 9.00
N LEU A 192 7.94 10.28 8.30
CA LEU A 192 9.07 10.48 7.38
C LEU A 192 10.42 10.50 8.10
N MET A 193 10.50 11.19 9.26
CA MET A 193 11.71 11.17 10.09
C MET A 193 12.07 9.76 10.56
N TYR A 194 11.08 8.93 10.91
CA TYR A 194 11.31 7.54 11.31
C TYR A 194 11.74 6.68 10.12
N ARG A 195 11.05 6.80 8.98
CA ARG A 195 11.40 6.09 7.73
C ARG A 195 12.84 6.39 7.31
N ASP A 196 13.19 7.66 7.28
CA ASP A 196 14.49 8.16 6.79
C ASP A 196 15.54 8.27 7.90
N GLN A 197 15.27 7.73 9.10
CA GLN A 197 16.20 7.67 10.25
C GLN A 197 16.78 9.03 10.64
N GLY A 198 16.00 10.10 10.49
CA GLY A 198 16.41 11.46 10.78
C GLY A 198 17.41 12.07 9.81
N SER A 199 17.58 11.47 8.63
CA SER A 199 18.47 11.95 7.57
C SER A 199 17.70 12.52 6.38
N CYS A 200 18.33 13.43 5.65
CA CYS A 200 17.82 13.90 4.36
C CYS A 200 17.70 12.73 3.37
N ALA A 201 16.54 12.55 2.76
CA ALA A 201 16.27 11.45 1.84
C ALA A 201 17.14 11.45 0.55
N ILE A 202 17.84 12.57 0.25
CA ILE A 202 18.72 12.68 -0.91
C ILE A 202 20.21 12.56 -0.52
N CYS A 203 20.69 13.40 0.40
CA CYS A 203 22.12 13.51 0.70
C CYS A 203 22.54 12.84 2.02
N LEU A 204 21.59 12.24 2.76
CA LEU A 204 21.80 11.60 4.07
C LEU A 204 22.30 12.49 5.21
N ASN A 205 22.49 13.80 4.99
CA ASN A 205 22.86 14.72 6.06
C ASN A 205 21.82 14.64 7.20
N ASP A 206 22.33 14.63 8.44
CA ASP A 206 21.50 14.64 9.64
C ASP A 206 20.58 15.87 9.66
N ILE A 207 19.30 15.60 9.85
CA ILE A 207 18.22 16.58 10.04
C ILE A 207 17.35 16.20 11.26
N SER A 208 17.85 15.30 12.12
CA SER A 208 17.20 14.87 13.36
C SER A 208 17.09 16.00 14.37
N GLY A 209 18.02 16.94 14.35
CA GLY A 209 18.16 17.96 15.37
C GLY A 209 18.92 17.50 16.61
N LEU A 210 19.43 16.25 16.63
CA LEU A 210 20.20 15.70 17.74
C LEU A 210 21.67 16.16 17.70
N LEU A 211 22.26 16.19 16.51
CA LEU A 211 23.67 16.54 16.34
C LEU A 211 23.87 18.03 16.04
N LYS A 212 22.82 18.72 15.59
CA LYS A 212 22.91 20.10 15.15
C LYS A 212 21.59 20.85 15.37
N VAL A 213 21.65 22.09 15.87
CA VAL A 213 20.50 22.82 16.44
C VAL A 213 19.61 23.53 15.40
N ASN A 214 20.18 23.94 14.25
CA ASN A 214 19.48 24.75 13.23
C ASN A 214 19.47 24.04 11.86
N PHE A 215 18.42 23.27 11.56
CA PHE A 215 18.23 22.64 10.24
C PHE A 215 16.81 22.85 9.76
N ASP A 216 16.67 23.70 8.75
CA ASP A 216 15.43 23.83 8.01
C ASP A 216 15.20 22.57 7.18
N LYS A 217 14.09 21.91 7.48
CA LYS A 217 13.67 20.66 6.85
C LYS A 217 12.34 20.85 6.15
N ALA A 218 12.31 20.47 4.88
CA ALA A 218 11.14 20.55 4.04
C ALA A 218 10.58 19.14 3.82
N ILE A 219 9.25 19.04 3.82
CA ILE A 219 8.56 17.88 3.25
C ILE A 219 8.31 18.22 1.79
N ASP A 220 8.84 17.39 0.90
CA ASP A 220 8.72 17.56 -0.54
C ASP A 220 8.18 16.27 -1.18
N HIS A 221 7.66 16.39 -2.39
CA HIS A 221 7.14 15.26 -3.16
C HIS A 221 8.30 14.50 -3.84
N ILE A 222 8.26 13.17 -3.87
CA ILE A 222 9.20 12.34 -4.66
C ILE A 222 8.93 12.57 -6.15
N VAL A 223 7.67 12.37 -6.58
CA VAL A 223 7.15 12.78 -7.87
C VAL A 223 6.40 14.11 -7.69
N PRO A 224 6.87 15.23 -8.25
CA PRO A 224 6.19 16.52 -8.13
C PRO A 224 4.74 16.48 -8.63
N LEU A 225 3.85 17.27 -8.01
CA LEU A 225 2.45 17.42 -8.46
C LEU A 225 2.34 17.88 -9.94
N LYS A 226 3.32 18.67 -10.42
CA LYS A 226 3.41 19.09 -11.83
C LYS A 226 3.59 17.93 -12.81
N LEU A 227 4.10 16.79 -12.33
CA LEU A 227 4.35 15.58 -13.10
C LEU A 227 3.34 14.48 -12.77
N GLY A 228 2.18 14.82 -12.18
CA GLY A 228 1.14 13.84 -11.83
C GLY A 228 1.29 13.22 -10.45
N GLY A 229 2.25 13.66 -9.62
CA GLY A 229 2.36 13.17 -8.25
C GLY A 229 1.14 13.49 -7.38
N THR A 230 1.00 12.79 -6.26
CA THR A 230 -0.10 12.92 -5.30
C THR A 230 0.37 13.46 -3.94
N ASN A 231 -0.54 13.76 -3.02
CA ASN A 231 -0.20 14.14 -1.64
C ASN A 231 -0.20 12.93 -0.66
N ASP A 232 -0.26 11.71 -1.18
CA ASP A 232 -0.13 10.50 -0.38
C ASP A 232 1.26 10.46 0.27
N ILE A 233 1.37 9.96 1.51
CA ILE A 233 2.65 9.95 2.25
C ILE A 233 3.72 9.07 1.56
N THR A 234 3.32 8.09 0.76
CA THR A 234 4.24 7.31 -0.08
C THR A 234 4.96 8.20 -1.10
N ASN A 235 4.34 9.29 -1.55
CA ASN A 235 4.96 10.28 -2.44
C ASN A 235 5.73 11.36 -1.69
N LEU A 236 5.84 11.32 -0.36
CA LEU A 236 6.51 12.37 0.41
C LEU A 236 7.89 11.94 0.89
N GLN A 237 8.80 12.91 1.00
CA GLN A 237 10.12 12.73 1.56
C GLN A 237 10.57 13.96 2.35
N ILE A 238 11.48 13.73 3.30
CA ILE A 238 12.03 14.81 4.13
C ILE A 238 13.43 15.18 3.65
N LEU A 239 13.62 16.46 3.35
CA LEU A 239 14.85 16.99 2.75
C LEU A 239 15.45 18.09 3.62
N CYS A 240 16.77 18.21 3.59
CA CYS A 240 17.42 19.46 4.02
C CYS A 240 17.11 20.57 3.01
N GLU A 241 17.17 21.82 3.47
CA GLU A 241 16.92 23.00 2.65
C GLU A 241 17.71 23.00 1.32
N ALA A 242 19.01 22.71 1.37
CA ALA A 242 19.88 22.68 0.18
C ALA A 242 19.40 21.67 -0.88
N CYS A 243 18.98 20.47 -0.46
CA CYS A 243 18.44 19.46 -1.38
C CYS A 243 17.06 19.87 -1.92
N ASN A 244 16.19 20.42 -1.06
CA ASN A 244 14.87 20.89 -1.44
C ASN A 244 14.95 22.00 -2.51
N LEU A 245 15.82 23.00 -2.30
CA LEU A 245 16.04 24.11 -3.24
C LEU A 245 16.65 23.64 -4.57
N LYS A 246 17.44 22.57 -4.57
CA LYS A 246 18.04 22.01 -5.78
C LYS A 246 17.06 21.17 -6.60
N LYS A 247 16.22 20.36 -5.95
CA LYS A 247 15.29 19.43 -6.63
C LYS A 247 14.17 20.17 -7.37
N LEU A 248 13.61 21.21 -6.73
CA LEU A 248 12.48 21.99 -7.25
C LEU A 248 11.28 21.09 -7.62
N ASP A 249 10.33 21.63 -8.38
CA ASP A 249 9.04 21.00 -8.67
C ASP A 249 8.94 20.29 -10.03
N HIS A 250 10.08 19.97 -10.66
CA HIS A 250 10.13 19.36 -12.00
C HIS A 250 11.05 18.14 -12.09
N THR A 251 11.72 17.77 -10.99
CA THR A 251 12.63 16.62 -10.96
C THR A 251 12.06 15.53 -10.06
N ILE A 252 11.97 14.31 -10.58
CA ILE A 252 11.70 13.09 -9.79
C ILE A 252 13.02 12.63 -9.20
N GLN A 253 13.17 12.69 -7.88
CA GLN A 253 14.44 12.36 -7.24
C GLN A 253 14.25 11.87 -5.81
N THR A 254 14.93 10.79 -5.48
CA THR A 254 15.20 10.32 -4.12
C THR A 254 16.54 9.55 -4.12
N SER A 255 17.00 9.07 -2.96
CA SER A 255 18.23 8.27 -2.86
C SER A 255 17.94 6.80 -2.52
N GLU A 256 18.70 5.90 -3.14
CA GLU A 256 18.74 4.46 -2.81
C GLU A 256 19.77 4.14 -1.70
N MET A 257 20.43 5.17 -1.15
CA MET A 257 21.41 5.01 -0.08
C MET A 257 20.74 4.96 1.29
N TYR A 258 21.04 3.94 2.09
CA TYR A 258 20.54 3.81 3.46
C TYR A 258 21.70 3.75 4.46
N SER A 259 21.48 4.29 5.65
CA SER A 259 22.43 4.12 6.75
C SER A 259 22.52 2.65 7.13
N ARG A 260 23.76 2.14 7.23
CA ARG A 260 24.01 0.80 7.75
C ARG A 260 23.84 0.81 9.27
N TYR A 261 23.51 -0.36 9.81
CA TYR A 261 23.44 -0.54 11.26
C TYR A 261 24.81 -0.61 11.94
N PHE A 262 25.89 -0.82 11.17
CA PHE A 262 27.29 -0.91 11.60
C PHE A 262 28.24 -0.40 10.52
#